data_AF-S9R4K7-F1
#
_entry.id   AF-S9R4K7-F1
#
_cell.length_a   1.000
_cell.length_b   1.000
_cell.length_c   1.000
_cell.angle_alpha   90.00
_cell.angle_beta   90.00
_cell.angle_gamma   90.00
#
_symmetry.space_group_name_H-M   'P 1'
#
loop_
_entity.id
_entity.type
_entity.pdbx_description
1 polymer ?
#
loop_
_entity_poly.entity_id
_entity_poly.type
_entity_poly.pdbx_seq_one_letter_code
_entity_poly.pdbx_strand_id
1 'polypeptide(L)'
;MQAIGLCRFSWPAEGGFQVEHASIAERRAYLYSKARMEQRFRTFEAITLPGLRGQTDPDFTFVLLIDEALPEAHAERLLALVADLPQAVVVARPPGPHRATCREVLNAARHDPAAPCLQFRLDDDDTVARDFIARIRADAAMLEGLRSRNRLVTLDYNRGYILRPSAEGLHGEETVLNSYPMGMAMCLQGGVTQSIMNFAHGKVARFMPVVSFTDSAMFVRGHSDFNDSRQSSRARPVDLPPASPETLAVLRERFGITADHVRSVFA
;
A
#
# COMPACT_ATOMS: atom_id res chain seq x y z
N MET A 1 -6.57 19.06 -0.97
CA MET A 1 -5.13 18.73 -1.10
C MET A 1 -5.03 17.48 -1.94
N GLN A 2 -4.21 17.44 -2.99
CA GLN A 2 -4.05 16.25 -3.81
C GLN A 2 -3.55 15.07 -2.96
N ALA A 3 -4.16 13.89 -3.13
CA ALA A 3 -3.73 12.64 -2.50
C ALA A 3 -3.11 11.69 -3.54
N ILE A 4 -1.90 11.23 -3.27
CA ILE A 4 -1.13 10.34 -4.17
C ILE A 4 -0.69 9.10 -3.40
N GLY A 5 -1.19 7.95 -3.82
CA GLY A 5 -0.76 6.64 -3.36
C GLY A 5 0.33 6.07 -4.25
N LEU A 6 1.22 5.28 -3.68
CA LEU A 6 2.19 4.49 -4.43
C LEU A 6 2.06 3.01 -4.06
N CYS A 7 2.02 2.15 -5.07
CA CYS A 7 2.23 0.72 -4.94
C CYS A 7 3.32 0.27 -5.91
N ARG A 8 4.29 -0.50 -5.39
CA ARG A 8 5.35 -1.10 -6.20
C ARG A 8 4.91 -2.52 -6.57
N PHE A 9 4.41 -2.71 -7.78
CA PHE A 9 3.89 -4.00 -8.20
C PHE A 9 5.01 -4.83 -8.85
N SER A 10 5.66 -5.69 -8.06
CA SER A 10 6.82 -6.50 -8.48
C SER A 10 7.95 -5.71 -9.18
N TRP A 11 8.17 -4.45 -8.78
CA TRP A 11 9.27 -3.64 -9.34
C TRP A 11 10.62 -4.03 -8.70
N PRO A 12 11.64 -4.43 -9.49
CA PRO A 12 12.92 -4.96 -9.01
C PRO A 12 13.87 -3.86 -8.53
N ALA A 13 13.49 -3.14 -7.48
CA ALA A 13 14.28 -2.06 -6.90
C ALA A 13 15.71 -2.51 -6.50
N GLU A 14 16.65 -1.58 -6.56
CA GLU A 14 17.97 -1.70 -5.93
C GLU A 14 17.87 -1.23 -4.47
N GLY A 15 18.03 -2.18 -3.55
CA GLY A 15 17.77 -1.99 -2.13
C GLY A 15 16.27 -1.98 -1.79
N GLY A 16 15.96 -1.89 -0.50
CA GLY A 16 14.57 -1.85 -0.02
C GLY A 16 13.88 -3.20 0.11
N PHE A 17 14.64 -4.30 0.01
CA PHE A 17 14.21 -5.66 0.28
C PHE A 17 15.16 -6.34 1.29
N GLN A 18 14.67 -7.34 2.01
CA GLN A 18 15.43 -8.22 2.90
C GLN A 18 16.02 -9.40 2.12
N VAL A 19 15.34 -9.86 1.07
CA VAL A 19 15.88 -10.81 0.11
C VAL A 19 16.70 -10.07 -0.95
N GLU A 20 18.01 -10.30 -0.94
CA GLU A 20 18.95 -9.78 -1.92
C GLU A 20 19.31 -10.84 -2.96
N HIS A 21 19.69 -10.39 -4.16
CA HIS A 21 20.07 -11.23 -5.30
C HIS A 21 21.35 -10.68 -5.91
N ALA A 22 22.18 -11.54 -6.52
CA ALA A 22 23.48 -11.14 -7.06
C ALA A 22 23.34 -10.29 -8.34
N SER A 23 22.21 -10.38 -9.04
CA SER A 23 21.95 -9.61 -10.25
C SER A 23 20.47 -9.19 -10.39
N ILE A 24 20.23 -8.19 -11.25
CA ILE A 24 18.88 -7.79 -11.67
C ILE A 24 18.14 -8.94 -12.37
N ALA A 25 18.85 -9.75 -13.16
CA ALA A 25 18.27 -10.90 -13.86
C ALA A 25 17.72 -11.94 -12.87
N GLU A 26 18.49 -12.28 -11.83
CA GLU A 26 18.04 -13.18 -10.77
C GLU A 26 16.86 -12.58 -9.98
N ARG A 27 16.90 -11.28 -9.67
CA ARG A 27 15.79 -10.59 -8.99
C ARG A 27 14.51 -10.64 -9.82
N ARG A 28 14.59 -10.40 -11.13
CA ARG A 28 13.45 -10.53 -12.05
C ARG A 28 12.92 -11.96 -12.09
N ALA A 29 13.81 -12.95 -12.24
CA ALA A 29 13.41 -14.37 -12.25
C ALA A 29 12.69 -14.77 -10.95
N TYR A 30 13.18 -14.27 -9.80
CA TYR A 30 12.54 -14.48 -8.51
C TYR A 30 11.16 -13.80 -8.45
N LEU A 31 11.08 -12.50 -8.73
CA LEU A 31 9.84 -11.72 -8.64
C LEU A 31 8.77 -12.20 -9.61
N TYR A 32 9.16 -12.60 -10.82
CA TYR A 32 8.25 -13.04 -11.89
C TYR A 32 8.07 -14.56 -11.93
N SER A 33 8.52 -15.28 -10.91
CA SER A 33 8.19 -16.70 -10.79
C SER A 33 6.67 -16.87 -10.76
N LYS A 34 6.18 -17.87 -11.51
CA LYS A 34 4.75 -18.11 -11.71
C LYS A 34 3.95 -18.10 -10.40
N ALA A 35 4.41 -18.83 -9.39
CA ALA A 35 3.73 -18.92 -8.10
C ALA A 35 3.62 -17.56 -7.38
N ARG A 36 4.67 -16.74 -7.42
CA ARG A 36 4.66 -15.41 -6.80
C ARG A 36 3.73 -14.44 -7.52
N MET A 37 3.78 -14.42 -8.85
CA MET A 37 2.91 -13.55 -9.64
C MET A 37 1.44 -13.96 -9.50
N GLU A 38 1.12 -15.25 -9.50
CA GLU A 38 -0.25 -15.69 -9.26
C GLU A 38 -0.77 -15.28 -7.90
N GLN A 39 -0.01 -15.53 -6.83
CA GLN A 39 -0.42 -15.09 -5.49
C GLN A 39 -0.58 -13.57 -5.41
N ARG A 40 0.34 -12.81 -6.02
CA ARG A 40 0.30 -11.36 -6.06
C ARG A 40 -0.94 -10.81 -6.75
N PHE A 41 -1.28 -11.34 -7.93
CA PHE A 41 -2.48 -10.91 -8.62
C PHE A 41 -3.75 -11.25 -7.82
N ARG A 42 -3.78 -12.44 -7.20
CA ARG A 42 -4.90 -12.85 -6.34
C ARG A 42 -5.09 -11.91 -5.15
N THR A 43 -4.01 -11.55 -4.45
CA THR A 43 -4.09 -10.61 -3.32
C THR A 43 -4.43 -9.20 -3.78
N PHE A 44 -3.85 -8.74 -4.88
CA PHE A 44 -4.13 -7.41 -5.41
C PHE A 44 -5.61 -7.26 -5.79
N GLU A 45 -6.15 -8.27 -6.48
CA GLU A 45 -7.56 -8.33 -6.86
C GLU A 45 -8.49 -8.43 -5.66
N ALA A 46 -8.24 -9.35 -4.74
CA ALA A 46 -9.18 -9.67 -3.66
C ALA A 46 -9.05 -8.79 -2.41
N ILE A 47 -7.88 -8.16 -2.18
CA ILE A 47 -7.57 -7.39 -0.97
C ILE A 47 -7.33 -5.92 -1.30
N THR A 48 -6.37 -5.61 -2.16
CA THR A 48 -5.95 -4.21 -2.41
C THR A 48 -7.02 -3.41 -3.13
N LEU A 49 -7.49 -3.88 -4.28
CA LEU A 49 -8.38 -3.12 -5.15
C LEU A 49 -9.77 -2.82 -4.57
N PRO A 50 -10.43 -3.69 -3.79
CA PRO A 50 -11.76 -3.40 -3.24
C PRO A 50 -11.82 -2.11 -2.40
N GLY A 51 -10.82 -1.87 -1.55
CA GLY A 51 -10.75 -0.65 -0.74
C GLY A 51 -10.47 0.60 -1.59
N LEU A 52 -9.66 0.48 -2.63
CA LEU A 52 -9.35 1.58 -3.56
C LEU A 52 -10.56 1.96 -4.43
N ARG A 53 -11.23 0.96 -5.04
CA ARG A 53 -12.49 1.17 -5.79
C ARG A 53 -13.59 1.75 -4.92
N GLY A 54 -13.55 1.40 -3.64
CA GLY A 54 -14.56 1.77 -2.68
C GLY A 54 -14.44 3.15 -2.07
N GLN A 55 -13.45 3.96 -2.47
CA GLN A 55 -13.20 5.26 -1.84
C GLN A 55 -14.42 6.19 -1.96
N THR A 56 -14.83 6.80 -0.84
CA THR A 56 -15.92 7.78 -0.78
C THR A 56 -15.51 9.14 -1.35
N ASP A 57 -14.21 9.45 -1.29
CA ASP A 57 -13.59 10.54 -2.02
C ASP A 57 -12.78 9.97 -3.20
N PRO A 58 -13.28 10.08 -4.45
CA PRO A 58 -12.62 9.52 -5.63
C PRO A 58 -11.46 10.38 -6.14
N ASP A 59 -11.21 11.57 -5.58
CA ASP A 59 -10.15 12.49 -6.00
C ASP A 59 -8.79 12.06 -5.43
N PHE A 60 -8.20 11.03 -6.02
CA PHE A 60 -6.83 10.60 -5.70
C PHE A 60 -6.14 10.02 -6.94
N THR A 61 -4.82 9.93 -6.86
CA THR A 61 -4.00 9.20 -7.83
C THR A 61 -3.37 8.01 -7.13
N PHE A 62 -3.44 6.82 -7.72
CA PHE A 62 -2.77 5.62 -7.22
C PHE A 62 -1.76 5.14 -8.25
N VAL A 63 -0.48 5.42 -7.99
CA VAL A 63 0.59 5.08 -8.92
C VAL A 63 1.01 3.64 -8.73
N LEU A 64 0.89 2.84 -9.79
CA LEU A 64 1.39 1.47 -9.89
C LEU A 64 2.75 1.49 -10.57
N LEU A 65 3.81 1.43 -9.78
CA LEU A 65 5.18 1.37 -10.29
C LEU A 65 5.53 -0.08 -10.68
N ILE A 66 5.79 -0.29 -11.96
CA ILE A 66 6.18 -1.58 -12.55
C ILE A 66 7.56 -1.49 -13.23
N ASP A 67 8.14 -2.64 -13.52
CA ASP A 67 9.35 -2.72 -14.36
C ASP A 67 8.99 -2.52 -15.83
N GLU A 68 9.83 -1.83 -16.58
CA GLU A 68 9.76 -1.77 -18.06
C GLU A 68 9.91 -3.16 -18.69
N ALA A 69 10.57 -4.09 -18.01
CA ALA A 69 10.70 -5.47 -18.44
C ALA A 69 9.69 -6.44 -17.77
N LEU A 70 8.57 -5.92 -17.23
CA LEU A 70 7.49 -6.78 -16.75
C LEU A 70 6.98 -7.64 -17.93
N PRO A 71 6.86 -8.97 -17.78
CA PRO A 71 6.36 -9.83 -18.87
C PRO A 71 4.99 -9.34 -19.38
N GLU A 72 4.82 -9.32 -20.69
CA GLU A 72 3.64 -8.75 -21.38
C GLU A 72 2.32 -9.29 -20.82
N ALA A 73 2.20 -10.62 -20.66
CA ALA A 73 1.00 -11.24 -20.09
C ALA A 73 0.67 -10.75 -18.66
N HIS A 74 1.68 -10.37 -17.86
CA HIS A 74 1.45 -9.78 -16.54
C HIS A 74 1.07 -8.30 -16.64
N ALA A 75 1.65 -7.55 -17.57
CA ALA A 75 1.26 -6.16 -17.83
C ALA A 75 -0.20 -6.07 -18.31
N GLU A 76 -0.60 -6.92 -19.26
CA GLU A 76 -1.98 -7.02 -19.74
C GLU A 76 -2.97 -7.36 -18.63
N ARG A 77 -2.64 -8.37 -17.79
CA ARG A 77 -3.48 -8.72 -16.64
C ARG A 77 -3.59 -7.57 -15.64
N LEU A 78 -2.49 -6.87 -15.34
CA LEU A 78 -2.52 -5.73 -14.43
C LEU A 78 -3.41 -4.61 -14.99
N LEU A 79 -3.27 -4.27 -16.27
CA LEU A 79 -4.09 -3.26 -16.94
C LEU A 79 -5.58 -3.64 -16.94
N ALA A 80 -5.90 -4.90 -17.23
CA ALA A 80 -7.26 -5.41 -17.17
C ALA A 80 -7.86 -5.29 -15.76
N LEU A 81 -7.07 -5.62 -14.72
CA LEU A 81 -7.51 -5.53 -13.33
C LEU A 81 -7.79 -4.10 -12.86
N VAL A 82 -7.24 -3.08 -13.50
CA VAL A 82 -7.42 -1.67 -13.10
C VAL A 82 -8.17 -0.84 -14.13
N ALA A 83 -8.71 -1.46 -15.17
CA ALA A 83 -9.37 -0.77 -16.28
C ALA A 83 -10.58 0.08 -15.84
N ASP A 84 -11.24 -0.31 -14.75
CA ASP A 84 -12.39 0.39 -14.15
C ASP A 84 -11.99 1.36 -13.00
N LEU A 85 -10.69 1.50 -12.71
CA LEU A 85 -10.18 2.36 -11.65
C LEU A 85 -9.40 3.54 -12.26
N PRO A 86 -10.06 4.65 -12.64
CA PRO A 86 -9.41 5.77 -13.33
C PRO A 86 -8.31 6.46 -12.51
N GLN A 87 -8.30 6.25 -11.19
CA GLN A 87 -7.24 6.73 -10.29
C GLN A 87 -5.94 5.95 -10.45
N ALA A 88 -5.98 4.72 -10.97
CA ALA A 88 -4.80 3.87 -11.13
C ALA A 88 -3.98 4.32 -12.35
N VAL A 89 -2.76 4.81 -12.08
CA VAL A 89 -1.82 5.24 -13.11
C VAL A 89 -0.63 4.29 -13.11
N VAL A 90 -0.49 3.49 -14.17
CA VAL A 90 0.64 2.58 -14.34
C VAL A 90 1.85 3.35 -14.84
N VAL A 91 2.96 3.24 -14.12
CA VAL A 91 4.23 3.89 -14.45
C VAL A 91 5.31 2.82 -14.54
N ALA A 92 5.85 2.62 -15.74
CA ALA A 92 6.99 1.75 -15.96
C ALA A 92 8.31 2.50 -15.74
N ARG A 93 9.26 1.88 -15.04
CA ARG A 93 10.64 2.35 -14.89
C ARG A 93 11.60 1.17 -14.94
N PRO A 94 12.86 1.36 -15.41
CA PRO A 94 13.86 0.34 -15.26
C PRO A 94 14.16 0.11 -13.76
N PRO A 95 14.82 -1.00 -13.40
CA PRO A 95 15.38 -1.19 -12.07
C PRO A 95 16.26 0.01 -11.67
N GLY A 96 16.23 0.39 -10.39
CA GLY A 96 17.03 1.49 -9.90
C GLY A 96 16.93 1.72 -8.39
N PRO A 97 17.61 2.74 -7.85
CA PRO A 97 17.69 2.99 -6.41
C PRO A 97 16.31 3.24 -5.79
N HIS A 98 15.89 2.33 -4.90
CA HIS A 98 14.50 2.25 -4.42
C HIS A 98 13.90 3.60 -4.00
N ARG A 99 14.54 4.29 -3.05
CA ARG A 99 14.01 5.55 -2.50
C ARG A 99 14.03 6.70 -3.50
N ALA A 100 15.04 6.74 -4.38
CA ALA A 100 15.18 7.83 -5.34
C ALA A 100 14.10 7.72 -6.42
N THR A 101 13.96 6.54 -7.03
CA THR A 101 12.97 6.30 -8.08
C THR A 101 11.55 6.50 -7.56
N CYS A 102 11.20 5.95 -6.38
CA CYS A 102 9.85 6.14 -5.85
C CYS A 102 9.55 7.61 -5.51
N ARG A 103 10.53 8.37 -5.02
CA ARG A 103 10.39 9.81 -4.79
C ARG A 103 10.14 10.56 -6.11
N GLU A 104 10.88 10.24 -7.16
CA GLU A 104 10.71 10.85 -8.49
C GLU A 104 9.33 10.56 -9.06
N VAL A 105 8.88 9.31 -8.99
CA VAL A 105 7.54 8.89 -9.44
C VAL A 105 6.44 9.64 -8.68
N LEU A 106 6.53 9.73 -7.36
CA LEU A 106 5.56 10.47 -6.54
C LEU A 106 5.56 11.97 -6.83
N ASN A 107 6.72 12.58 -7.05
CA ASN A 107 6.79 14.01 -7.38
C ASN A 107 6.27 14.30 -8.79
N ALA A 108 6.52 13.41 -9.76
CA ALA A 108 6.01 13.55 -11.13
C ALA A 108 4.48 13.43 -11.20
N ALA A 109 3.86 12.74 -10.24
CA ALA A 109 2.40 12.63 -10.15
C ALA A 109 1.73 13.88 -9.54
N ARG A 110 2.49 14.88 -9.04
CA ARG A 110 1.91 16.09 -8.47
C ARG A 110 1.35 16.99 -9.57
N HIS A 111 0.11 17.45 -9.40
CA HIS A 111 -0.49 18.43 -10.31
C HIS A 111 0.20 19.80 -10.19
N ASP A 112 0.52 20.20 -8.95
CA ASP A 112 1.24 21.42 -8.65
C ASP A 112 2.32 21.13 -7.58
N PRO A 113 3.61 21.13 -7.95
CA PRO A 113 4.71 20.96 -7.00
C PRO A 113 4.76 22.03 -5.89
N ALA A 114 4.24 23.23 -6.13
CA ALA A 114 4.21 24.33 -5.17
C ALA A 114 3.03 24.21 -4.18
N ALA A 115 2.00 23.41 -4.47
CA ALA A 115 0.89 23.15 -3.56
C ALA A 115 1.20 22.04 -2.55
N PRO A 116 0.58 22.05 -1.35
CA PRO A 116 0.69 20.96 -0.39
C PRO A 116 0.05 19.66 -0.92
N CYS A 117 0.63 18.52 -0.56
CA CYS A 117 0.26 17.20 -1.06
C CYS A 117 0.15 16.19 0.09
N LEU A 118 -0.75 15.22 -0.07
CA LEU A 118 -0.86 14.02 0.77
C LEU A 118 -0.26 12.84 0.02
N GLN A 119 0.60 12.08 0.67
CA GLN A 119 1.16 10.85 0.12
C GLN A 119 0.85 9.66 1.03
N PHE A 120 0.46 8.54 0.44
CA PHE A 120 0.32 7.26 1.13
C PHE A 120 0.97 6.16 0.30
N ARG A 121 1.10 4.95 0.87
CA ARG A 121 1.64 3.81 0.12
C ARG A 121 1.01 2.51 0.55
N LEU A 122 0.88 1.59 -0.38
CA LEU A 122 0.39 0.23 -0.17
C LEU A 122 1.32 -0.75 -0.84
N ASP A 123 1.57 -1.89 -0.19
CA ASP A 123 1.97 -3.08 -0.92
C ASP A 123 0.72 -3.69 -1.61
N ASP A 124 0.92 -4.52 -2.63
CA ASP A 124 -0.15 -5.14 -3.44
C ASP A 124 -0.94 -6.27 -2.75
N ASP A 125 -0.76 -6.40 -1.44
CA ASP A 125 -1.59 -7.23 -0.57
C ASP A 125 -2.19 -6.45 0.60
N ASP A 126 -1.96 -5.14 0.68
CA ASP A 126 -2.56 -4.25 1.67
C ASP A 126 -3.75 -3.48 1.09
N THR A 127 -4.64 -3.01 1.97
CA THR A 127 -5.66 -2.02 1.58
C THR A 127 -5.98 -1.04 2.70
N VAL A 128 -6.75 -0.01 2.37
CA VAL A 128 -7.23 1.02 3.28
C VAL A 128 -8.75 1.07 3.31
N ALA A 129 -9.29 1.64 4.38
CA ALA A 129 -10.73 1.80 4.51
C ALA A 129 -11.31 2.66 3.38
N ARG A 130 -12.57 2.42 3.01
CA ARG A 130 -13.32 3.12 1.96
C ARG A 130 -13.45 4.62 2.20
N ASP A 131 -13.23 5.11 3.41
CA ASP A 131 -13.23 6.54 3.74
C ASP A 131 -11.82 7.12 3.90
N PHE A 132 -10.76 6.36 3.60
CA PHE A 132 -9.37 6.77 3.86
C PHE A 132 -8.99 8.09 3.20
N ILE A 133 -9.28 8.31 1.92
CA ILE A 133 -8.92 9.55 1.22
C ILE A 133 -9.65 10.76 1.83
N ALA A 134 -10.95 10.63 2.08
CA ALA A 134 -11.74 11.66 2.74
C ALA A 134 -11.19 11.96 4.15
N ARG A 135 -10.84 10.91 4.90
CA ARG A 135 -10.34 10.97 6.27
C ARG A 135 -8.98 11.67 6.34
N ILE A 136 -8.00 11.28 5.52
CA ILE A 136 -6.67 11.92 5.52
C ILE A 136 -6.74 13.39 5.13
N ARG A 137 -7.67 13.77 4.25
CA ARG A 137 -7.87 15.18 3.84
C ARG A 137 -8.46 15.99 4.98
N ALA A 138 -9.49 15.47 5.65
CA ALA A 138 -10.14 16.12 6.79
C ALA A 138 -9.15 16.32 7.96
N ASP A 139 -8.43 15.26 8.34
CA ASP A 139 -7.48 15.31 9.44
C ASP A 139 -6.28 16.21 9.13
N ALA A 140 -5.80 16.20 7.88
CA ALA A 140 -4.76 17.14 7.46
C ALA A 140 -5.25 18.60 7.52
N ALA A 141 -6.51 18.90 7.16
CA ALA A 141 -7.07 20.24 7.30
C ALA A 141 -7.21 20.66 8.77
N MET A 142 -7.62 19.75 9.65
CA MET A 142 -7.69 19.98 11.10
C MET A 142 -6.33 20.36 11.69
N LEU A 143 -5.24 19.82 11.13
CA LEU A 143 -3.87 19.99 11.61
C LEU A 143 -3.10 21.15 10.92
N GLU A 144 -3.79 22.14 10.36
CA GLU A 144 -3.14 23.23 9.61
C GLU A 144 -2.11 24.02 10.45
N GLY A 145 -2.36 24.23 11.75
CA GLY A 145 -1.41 24.86 12.65
C GLY A 145 -0.09 24.09 12.80
N LEU A 146 -0.16 22.74 12.76
CA LEU A 146 1.02 21.88 12.81
C LEU A 146 1.72 21.83 11.46
N ARG A 147 0.95 21.69 10.37
CA ARG A 147 1.45 21.63 8.99
C ARG A 147 2.10 22.91 8.53
N SER A 148 1.61 24.09 8.92
CA SER A 148 2.21 25.37 8.53
C SER A 148 3.60 25.59 9.15
N ARG A 149 3.90 24.93 10.28
CA ARG A 149 5.20 25.02 10.98
C ARG A 149 6.16 23.87 10.67
N ASN A 150 5.70 22.83 9.98
CA ASN A 150 6.48 21.64 9.72
C ASN A 150 6.39 21.26 8.24
N ARG A 151 7.54 21.14 7.58
CA ARG A 151 7.63 20.74 6.17
C ARG A 151 6.98 19.39 5.88
N LEU A 152 6.96 18.51 6.88
CA LEU A 152 6.38 17.17 6.84
C LEU A 152 5.58 16.94 8.13
N VAL A 153 4.43 16.28 8.02
CA VAL A 153 3.65 15.76 9.15
C VAL A 153 3.14 14.38 8.77
N THR A 154 3.21 13.42 9.68
CA THR A 154 2.63 12.08 9.48
C THR A 154 1.28 11.97 10.18
N LEU A 155 0.29 11.45 9.46
CA LEU A 155 -0.97 10.94 10.01
C LEU A 155 -0.84 9.42 10.10
N ASP A 156 -1.05 8.88 11.30
CA ASP A 156 -0.87 7.46 11.60
C ASP A 156 -2.19 6.84 12.07
N TYR A 157 -2.85 6.10 11.19
CA TYR A 157 -4.04 5.35 11.53
C TYR A 157 -3.62 3.94 11.91
N ASN A 158 -3.49 3.72 13.22
CA ASN A 158 -2.78 2.56 13.74
C ASN A 158 -3.69 1.35 13.99
N ARG A 159 -5.01 1.47 13.88
CA ARG A 159 -5.96 0.36 14.07
C ARG A 159 -6.39 -0.23 12.72
N GLY A 160 -6.40 -1.54 12.62
CA GLY A 160 -6.73 -2.25 11.38
C GLY A 160 -6.80 -3.77 11.57
N TYR A 161 -6.63 -4.52 10.48
CA TYR A 161 -6.66 -5.99 10.51
C TYR A 161 -5.40 -6.58 9.89
N ILE A 162 -5.00 -7.75 10.35
CA ILE A 162 -4.03 -8.62 9.67
C ILE A 162 -4.83 -9.75 9.02
N LEU A 163 -4.69 -9.92 7.70
CA LEU A 163 -5.46 -10.93 6.95
C LEU A 163 -4.57 -11.84 6.12
N ARG A 164 -4.90 -13.13 6.12
CA ARG A 164 -4.39 -14.13 5.19
C ARG A 164 -5.57 -14.70 4.38
N PRO A 165 -5.66 -14.40 3.07
CA PRO A 165 -6.65 -15.04 2.19
C PRO A 165 -6.21 -16.45 1.77
N SER A 166 -7.19 -17.34 1.59
CA SER A 166 -7.01 -18.67 1.01
C SER A 166 -8.27 -19.16 0.29
N ALA A 167 -8.19 -20.33 -0.35
CA ALA A 167 -9.34 -20.95 -1.02
C ALA A 167 -10.46 -21.36 -0.04
N GLU A 168 -10.12 -21.57 1.23
CA GLU A 168 -11.05 -21.91 2.31
C GLU A 168 -11.74 -20.66 2.90
N GLY A 169 -11.15 -19.48 2.72
CA GLY A 169 -11.70 -18.20 3.15
C GLY A 169 -10.64 -17.25 3.72
N LEU A 170 -11.06 -16.43 4.69
CA LEU A 170 -10.21 -15.43 5.32
C LEU A 170 -9.82 -15.87 6.72
N HIS A 171 -8.53 -15.82 7.01
CA HIS A 171 -8.00 -15.87 8.36
C HIS A 171 -7.54 -14.47 8.75
N GLY A 172 -7.84 -14.03 9.95
CA GLY A 172 -7.42 -12.72 10.39
C GLY A 172 -8.05 -12.24 11.67
N GLU A 173 -7.42 -11.22 12.21
CA GLU A 173 -7.79 -10.60 13.48
C GLU A 173 -7.50 -9.10 13.44
N GLU A 174 -8.15 -8.38 14.34
CA GLU A 174 -7.89 -6.96 14.56
C GLU A 174 -6.50 -6.76 15.18
N THR A 175 -5.87 -5.65 14.83
CA THR A 175 -4.56 -5.28 15.35
C THR A 175 -4.41 -3.77 15.56
N VAL A 176 -3.41 -3.40 16.33
CA VAL A 176 -2.93 -2.01 16.45
C VAL A 176 -1.43 -1.98 16.14
N LEU A 177 -1.07 -1.33 15.03
CA LEU A 177 0.29 -1.20 14.51
C LEU A 177 0.65 0.27 14.28
N ASN A 178 1.48 0.83 15.16
CA ASN A 178 1.91 2.23 15.04
C ASN A 178 2.89 2.44 13.88
N SER A 179 2.66 3.49 13.10
CA SER A 179 3.52 3.92 11.99
C SER A 179 3.82 2.77 11.01
N TYR A 180 2.78 2.05 10.61
CA TYR A 180 2.87 1.00 9.59
C TYR A 180 2.44 1.52 8.20
N PRO A 181 3.14 1.15 7.11
CA PRO A 181 3.03 1.79 5.81
C PRO A 181 1.61 2.04 5.30
N MET A 182 0.75 1.02 5.35
CA MET A 182 -0.62 1.05 4.82
C MET A 182 -1.58 1.93 5.62
N GLY A 183 -1.35 2.08 6.92
CA GLY A 183 -2.12 2.94 7.81
C GLY A 183 -1.57 4.37 7.88
N MET A 184 -0.54 4.71 7.11
CA MET A 184 0.11 6.01 7.18
C MET A 184 -0.20 6.89 5.96
N ALA A 185 -0.42 8.17 6.24
CA ALA A 185 -0.32 9.23 5.25
C ALA A 185 0.70 10.28 5.69
N MET A 186 1.36 10.90 4.72
CA MET A 186 2.31 11.99 4.94
C MET A 186 1.77 13.26 4.30
N CYS A 187 1.64 14.31 5.09
CA CYS A 187 1.42 15.67 4.64
C CYS A 187 2.76 16.29 4.26
N LEU A 188 2.85 16.79 3.02
CA LEU A 188 3.99 17.54 2.52
C LEU A 188 3.57 18.99 2.31
N GLN A 189 4.38 19.93 2.79
CA GLN A 189 4.25 21.33 2.39
C GLN A 189 4.53 21.52 0.89
N GLY A 190 4.05 22.63 0.35
CA GLY A 190 4.39 23.10 -0.99
C GLY A 190 5.90 23.19 -1.23
N GLY A 191 6.36 22.80 -2.41
CA GLY A 191 7.78 22.83 -2.80
C GLY A 191 8.65 21.75 -2.15
N VAL A 192 8.14 20.96 -1.20
CA VAL A 192 8.89 19.86 -0.58
C VAL A 192 8.93 18.66 -1.54
N THR A 193 10.14 18.25 -1.90
CA THR A 193 10.38 17.11 -2.82
C THR A 193 10.70 15.80 -2.09
N GLN A 194 10.88 15.82 -0.76
CA GLN A 194 10.92 14.60 0.04
C GLN A 194 9.55 13.91 -0.04
N SER A 195 9.53 12.59 0.02
CA SER A 195 8.34 11.76 -0.12
C SER A 195 8.16 10.80 1.06
N ILE A 196 7.00 10.17 1.16
CA ILE A 196 6.75 9.08 2.13
C ILE A 196 7.79 7.94 2.02
N MET A 197 8.41 7.77 0.86
CA MET A 197 9.42 6.73 0.58
C MET A 197 10.82 7.07 1.09
N ASN A 198 11.08 8.32 1.49
CA ASN A 198 12.38 8.72 2.00
C ASN A 198 12.67 8.17 3.41
N PHE A 199 11.64 7.75 4.15
CA PHE A 199 11.75 7.39 5.56
C PHE A 199 11.36 5.93 5.81
N ALA A 200 12.11 5.25 6.66
CA ALA A 200 11.66 3.98 7.23
C ALA A 200 10.45 4.27 8.15
N HIS A 201 9.34 3.56 7.94
CA HIS A 201 8.06 3.85 8.59
C HIS A 201 8.18 3.88 10.13
N GLY A 202 8.83 2.88 10.74
CA GLY A 202 9.05 2.84 12.20
C GLY A 202 10.06 3.88 12.73
N LYS A 203 10.57 4.80 11.90
CA LYS A 203 11.51 5.86 12.29
C LYS A 203 11.01 7.26 11.95
N VAL A 204 9.80 7.43 11.42
CA VAL A 204 9.31 8.76 10.96
C VAL A 204 9.27 9.80 12.08
N ALA A 205 8.95 9.40 13.31
CA ALA A 205 8.90 10.29 14.47
C ALA A 205 10.26 10.95 14.83
N ARG A 206 11.37 10.47 14.26
CA ARG A 206 12.69 11.10 14.41
C ARG A 206 12.87 12.35 13.52
N PHE A 207 12.00 12.52 12.53
CA PHE A 207 12.17 13.52 11.48
C PHE A 207 11.01 14.50 11.36
N MET A 208 9.83 14.15 11.88
CA MET A 208 8.62 14.96 11.77
C MET A 208 7.62 14.63 12.88
N PRO A 209 6.69 15.54 13.21
CA PRO A 209 5.55 15.23 14.05
C PRO A 209 4.71 14.08 13.47
N VAL A 210 4.20 13.24 14.37
CA VAL A 210 3.27 12.14 14.06
C VAL A 210 2.02 12.34 14.90
N VAL A 211 0.85 12.32 14.26
CA VAL A 211 -0.45 12.35 14.94
C VAL A 211 -1.13 11.01 14.68
N SER A 212 -1.39 10.26 15.76
CA SER A 212 -1.98 8.92 15.67
C SER A 212 -3.46 8.91 16.00
N PHE A 213 -4.23 8.18 15.21
CA PHE A 213 -5.67 7.98 15.32
C PHE A 213 -5.99 6.49 15.46
N THR A 214 -6.62 6.12 16.59
CA THR A 214 -6.97 4.71 16.93
C THR A 214 -8.48 4.47 16.89
N ASP A 215 -9.28 5.47 16.51
CA ASP A 215 -10.75 5.47 16.65
C ASP A 215 -11.46 4.47 15.72
N SER A 216 -10.85 4.10 14.59
CA SER A 216 -11.47 3.26 13.57
C SER A 216 -10.46 2.35 12.88
N ALA A 217 -10.93 1.22 12.34
CA ALA A 217 -10.10 0.30 11.56
C ALA A 217 -9.86 0.87 10.16
N MET A 218 -8.65 1.37 9.89
CA MET A 218 -8.32 2.16 8.70
C MET A 218 -7.49 1.41 7.67
N PHE A 219 -6.95 0.24 8.02
CA PHE A 219 -6.18 -0.58 7.11
C PHE A 219 -6.46 -2.08 7.24
N VAL A 220 -6.10 -2.80 6.18
CA VAL A 220 -5.87 -4.24 6.17
C VAL A 220 -4.43 -4.46 5.74
N ARG A 221 -3.71 -5.25 6.53
CA ARG A 221 -2.37 -5.72 6.19
C ARG A 221 -2.45 -7.14 5.64
N GLY A 222 -2.00 -7.32 4.41
CA GLY A 222 -1.87 -8.63 3.78
C GLY A 222 -0.81 -9.49 4.45
N HIS A 223 -1.12 -10.77 4.62
CA HIS A 223 -0.19 -11.78 5.06
C HIS A 223 -0.13 -12.92 4.05
N SER A 224 1.06 -13.10 3.48
CA SER A 224 1.42 -14.17 2.56
C SER A 224 2.80 -14.76 2.91
N ASP A 225 3.06 -15.96 2.42
CA ASP A 225 4.38 -16.60 2.55
C ASP A 225 5.46 -15.86 1.76
N PHE A 226 5.06 -15.00 0.81
CA PHE A 226 5.94 -14.20 -0.02
C PHE A 226 6.26 -12.81 0.55
N ASN A 227 5.65 -12.39 1.67
CA ASN A 227 6.04 -11.14 2.30
C ASN A 227 7.52 -11.18 2.69
N ASP A 228 8.28 -10.18 2.25
CA ASP A 228 9.72 -10.09 2.45
C ASP A 228 10.13 -10.15 3.94
N SER A 229 9.37 -9.46 4.80
CA SER A 229 9.55 -9.49 6.28
C SER A 229 9.41 -10.89 6.92
N ARG A 230 8.89 -11.87 6.18
CA ARG A 230 8.62 -13.24 6.62
C ARG A 230 9.66 -14.24 6.17
N GLN A 231 10.55 -13.86 5.26
CA GLN A 231 11.49 -14.79 4.64
C GLN A 231 12.79 -14.97 5.44
N SER A 232 12.98 -14.20 6.53
CA SER A 232 14.08 -14.45 7.47
C SER A 232 13.82 -15.70 8.30
N SER A 233 14.87 -16.47 8.60
CA SER A 233 14.80 -17.66 9.48
C SER A 233 14.34 -17.36 10.91
N ARG A 234 14.26 -16.08 11.30
CA ARG A 234 13.80 -15.60 12.61
C ARG A 234 12.34 -15.14 12.61
N ALA A 235 11.66 -15.17 11.46
CA ALA A 235 10.26 -14.76 11.37
C ALA A 235 9.38 -15.75 12.14
N ARG A 236 8.72 -15.27 13.21
CA ARG A 236 7.79 -16.11 13.99
C ARG A 236 6.55 -16.45 13.15
N PRO A 237 6.07 -17.70 13.11
CA PRO A 237 4.78 -18.02 12.52
C PRO A 237 3.70 -17.08 13.05
N VAL A 238 2.89 -16.53 12.13
CA VAL A 238 1.70 -15.75 12.49
C VAL A 238 0.53 -16.68 12.23
N ASP A 239 0.06 -17.27 13.31
CA ASP A 239 -1.13 -18.10 13.35
C ASP A 239 -2.33 -17.17 13.45
N LEU A 240 -3.13 -17.12 12.38
CA LEU A 240 -4.30 -16.25 12.30
C LEU A 240 -5.52 -17.15 12.44
N PRO A 241 -6.46 -16.85 13.36
CA PRO A 241 -7.69 -17.61 13.45
C PRO A 241 -8.55 -17.38 12.20
N PRO A 242 -9.47 -18.30 11.86
CA PRO A 242 -10.51 -18.02 10.89
C PRO A 242 -11.25 -16.73 11.27
N ALA A 243 -11.49 -15.86 10.30
CA ALA A 243 -12.16 -14.59 10.55
C ALA A 243 -13.59 -14.83 11.08
N SER A 244 -13.93 -14.20 12.20
CA SER A 244 -15.27 -14.29 12.79
C SER A 244 -16.33 -13.63 11.89
N PRO A 245 -17.63 -13.95 12.04
CA PRO A 245 -18.70 -13.26 11.32
C PRO A 245 -18.67 -11.74 11.45
N GLU A 246 -18.32 -11.22 12.63
CA GLU A 246 -18.17 -9.79 12.90
C GLU A 246 -16.97 -9.20 12.14
N THR A 247 -15.84 -9.92 12.12
CA THR A 247 -14.66 -9.53 11.33
C THR A 247 -15.02 -9.49 9.84
N LEU A 248 -15.70 -10.50 9.32
CA LEU A 248 -16.14 -10.54 7.91
C LEU A 248 -17.09 -9.39 7.57
N ALA A 249 -17.99 -9.01 8.47
CA ALA A 249 -18.87 -7.86 8.30
C ALA A 249 -18.06 -6.55 8.19
N VAL A 250 -17.10 -6.34 9.09
CA VAL A 250 -16.20 -5.17 9.05
C VAL A 250 -15.38 -5.15 7.77
N LEU A 251 -14.82 -6.29 7.35
CA LEU A 251 -14.05 -6.40 6.11
C LEU A 251 -14.87 -6.00 4.88
N ARG A 252 -16.11 -6.46 4.81
CA ARG A 252 -17.04 -6.10 3.74
C ARG A 252 -17.38 -4.61 3.76
N GLU A 253 -17.75 -4.09 4.92
CA GLU A 253 -18.28 -2.72 5.05
C GLU A 253 -17.19 -1.66 4.94
N ARG A 254 -16.07 -1.84 5.66
CA ARG A 254 -14.97 -0.87 5.71
C ARG A 254 -14.01 -1.00 4.54
N PHE A 255 -13.80 -2.20 3.99
CA PHE A 255 -12.74 -2.45 2.99
C PHE A 255 -13.25 -3.05 1.69
N GLY A 256 -14.51 -3.51 1.64
CA GLY A 256 -15.06 -4.14 0.45
C GLY A 256 -14.61 -5.57 0.20
N ILE A 257 -13.93 -6.18 1.16
CA ILE A 257 -13.41 -7.54 1.04
C ILE A 257 -14.51 -8.52 1.47
N THR A 258 -14.87 -9.45 0.60
CA THR A 258 -15.85 -10.50 0.90
C THR A 258 -15.21 -11.88 0.85
N ALA A 259 -15.63 -12.77 1.75
CA ALA A 259 -15.12 -14.14 1.78
C ALA A 259 -15.41 -14.89 0.48
N ASP A 260 -16.57 -14.67 -0.14
CA ASP A 260 -16.96 -15.37 -1.37
C ASP A 260 -16.09 -14.96 -2.56
N HIS A 261 -15.79 -13.67 -2.71
CA HIS A 261 -14.89 -13.21 -3.76
C HIS A 261 -13.46 -13.73 -3.52
N VAL A 262 -12.99 -13.70 -2.28
CA VAL A 262 -11.67 -14.26 -1.92
C VAL A 262 -11.59 -15.74 -2.28
N ARG A 263 -12.58 -16.57 -1.91
CA ARG A 263 -12.59 -17.99 -2.27
C ARG A 263 -12.57 -18.19 -3.78
N SER A 264 -13.36 -17.42 -4.52
CA SER A 264 -13.42 -17.48 -5.99
C SER A 264 -12.05 -17.19 -6.63
N VAL A 265 -11.36 -16.15 -6.17
CA VAL A 265 -10.04 -15.75 -6.69
C VAL A 265 -8.94 -16.75 -6.32
N PHE A 266 -9.06 -17.42 -5.17
CA PHE A 266 -8.04 -18.34 -4.65
C PHE A 266 -8.26 -19.82 -5.00
N ALA A 267 -9.42 -20.17 -5.56
CA ALA A 267 -9.73 -21.52 -6.03
C ALA A 267 -8.79 -22.04 -7.15
#